data_AF-F0QSE0-F1
#
_entry.id   AF-F0QSE0-F1
#
_cell.length_a   1.000
_cell.length_b   1.000
_cell.length_c   1.000
_cell.angle_alpha   90.00
_cell.angle_beta   90.00
_cell.angle_gamma   90.00
#
_symmetry.space_group_name_H-M   'P 1'
#
loop_
_entity.id
_entity.type
_entity.pdbx_description
1 polymer ?
#
loop_
_entity_poly.entity_id
_entity_poly.type
_entity_poly.pdbx_seq_one_letter_code
_entity_poly.pdbx_strand_id
1 'polypeptide(L)'
;MVDFLTIITVIVSVATSTASLAYWLGRKFTEIDARFGSIEARVTSMEGRITSIEAKISQVKGRLASLGSEVVELKGRIGRLENAFMQFSEVLISTLEVKGAFTATEAAAFKGMVRVLLSIPGTRYYTWEVYGGLGSYLIRTRIITQWLILSK
;
A
#
# COMPACT_ATOMS: atom_id res chain seq x y z
N MET A 1 -61.82 -51.15 -21.77
CA MET A 1 -61.16 -51.97 -20.74
C MET A 1 -59.67 -51.74 -20.93
N VAL A 2 -58.95 -51.23 -19.93
CA VAL A 2 -57.51 -50.99 -20.06
C VAL A 2 -56.82 -52.34 -19.90
N ASP A 3 -56.11 -52.79 -20.93
CA ASP A 3 -55.49 -54.12 -20.93
C ASP A 3 -54.20 -54.12 -20.11
N PHE A 4 -53.91 -55.20 -19.40
CA PHE A 4 -52.75 -55.35 -18.51
C PHE A 4 -51.41 -55.02 -19.18
N LEU A 5 -51.28 -55.31 -20.48
CA LEU A 5 -50.10 -54.97 -21.28
C LEU A 5 -49.87 -53.46 -21.36
N THR A 6 -50.92 -52.66 -21.48
CA THR A 6 -50.82 -51.18 -21.53
C THR A 6 -50.36 -50.57 -20.20
N ILE A 7 -50.72 -51.20 -19.09
CA ILE A 7 -50.27 -50.78 -17.75
C ILE A 7 -48.78 -51.09 -17.60
N ILE A 8 -48.33 -52.28 -18.02
CA ILE A 8 -46.92 -52.68 -17.97
C ILE A 8 -46.04 -51.73 -18.82
N THR A 9 -46.47 -51.40 -20.04
CA THR A 9 -45.66 -50.51 -20.91
C THR A 9 -45.51 -49.11 -20.33
N VAL A 10 -46.58 -48.56 -19.73
CA VAL A 10 -46.52 -47.28 -19.03
C VAL A 10 -45.55 -47.35 -17.85
N ILE A 11 -45.64 -48.37 -17.00
CA ILE A 11 -44.73 -48.54 -15.85
C ILE A 11 -43.27 -48.62 -16.30
N VAL A 12 -42.97 -49.43 -17.33
CA VAL A 12 -41.62 -49.56 -17.88
C VAL A 12 -41.11 -48.24 -18.45
N SER A 13 -41.96 -47.48 -19.17
CA SER A 13 -41.57 -46.17 -19.71
C SER A 13 -41.29 -45.13 -18.62
N VAL A 14 -42.09 -45.13 -17.54
CA VAL A 14 -41.86 -44.25 -16.39
C VAL A 14 -40.57 -44.65 -15.67
N ALA A 15 -40.35 -45.94 -15.42
CA ALA A 15 -39.14 -46.43 -14.75
C ALA A 15 -37.86 -46.12 -15.54
N THR A 16 -37.89 -46.23 -16.87
CA THR A 16 -36.74 -45.89 -17.73
C THR A 16 -36.50 -44.38 -17.80
N SER A 17 -37.56 -43.58 -17.85
CA SER A 17 -37.48 -42.11 -17.79
C SER A 17 -36.90 -41.62 -16.46
N THR A 18 -37.36 -42.16 -15.33
CA THR A 18 -36.86 -41.79 -14.00
C THR A 18 -35.43 -42.25 -13.78
N ALA A 19 -35.05 -43.44 -14.25
CA ALA A 19 -33.66 -43.92 -14.21
C ALA A 19 -32.72 -43.01 -15.03
N SER A 20 -33.15 -42.60 -16.22
CA SER A 20 -32.38 -41.68 -17.08
C SER A 20 -32.20 -40.31 -16.43
N LEU A 21 -33.25 -39.78 -15.81
CA LEU A 21 -33.19 -38.53 -15.06
C LEU A 21 -32.26 -38.63 -13.86
N ALA A 22 -32.33 -39.73 -13.09
CA ALA A 22 -31.45 -39.98 -11.95
C ALA A 22 -29.98 -40.05 -12.37
N TYR A 23 -29.67 -40.73 -13.48
CA TYR A 23 -28.31 -40.78 -14.03
C TYR A 23 -27.82 -39.40 -14.48
N TRP A 24 -28.66 -38.64 -15.18
CA TRP A 24 -28.32 -37.29 -15.63
C TRP A 24 -28.07 -36.34 -14.44
N LEU A 25 -28.93 -36.38 -13.42
CA LEU A 25 -28.77 -35.60 -12.20
C LEU A 25 -27.48 -35.99 -11.46
N GLY A 26 -27.20 -37.29 -11.31
CA GLY A 26 -25.96 -37.77 -10.69
C GLY A 26 -24.73 -37.20 -11.38
N ARG A 27 -24.68 -37.23 -12.73
CA ARG A 27 -23.57 -36.61 -13.47
C ARG A 27 -23.47 -35.10 -13.26
N LYS A 28 -24.60 -34.40 -13.20
CA LYS A 28 -24.62 -32.94 -12.96
C LYS A 28 -24.13 -32.59 -11.57
N PHE A 29 -24.49 -33.36 -10.54
CA PHE A 29 -23.95 -33.18 -9.20
C PHE A 29 -22.45 -33.42 -9.15
N THR A 30 -21.94 -34.48 -9.78
CA THR A 30 -20.48 -34.72 -9.86
C THR A 30 -19.73 -33.57 -10.55
N GLU A 31 -20.29 -33.00 -11.63
CA GLU A 31 -19.72 -31.84 -12.31
C GLU A 31 -19.70 -30.59 -11.40
N ILE A 32 -20.79 -30.38 -10.65
CA ILE A 32 -20.90 -29.29 -9.68
C ILE A 32 -19.86 -29.45 -8.56
N ASP A 33 -19.73 -30.65 -7.98
CA ASP A 33 -18.76 -30.95 -6.93
C ASP A 33 -17.32 -30.67 -7.40
N ALA A 34 -16.98 -31.08 -8.63
CA ALA A 34 -15.67 -30.81 -9.21
C ALA A 34 -15.40 -29.30 -9.36
N ARG A 35 -16.42 -28.52 -9.77
CA ARG A 35 -16.32 -27.05 -9.88
C ARG A 35 -16.17 -26.41 -8.51
N PHE A 36 -16.91 -26.87 -7.50
CA PHE A 36 -16.78 -26.38 -6.12
C PHE A 36 -15.38 -26.66 -5.56
N GLY A 37 -14.84 -27.86 -5.75
CA GLY A 37 -13.47 -28.17 -5.32
C GLY A 37 -12.42 -27.30 -6.02
N SER A 38 -12.61 -26.97 -7.30
CA SER A 38 -11.74 -26.03 -8.01
C SER A 38 -11.83 -24.60 -7.45
N ILE A 39 -13.03 -24.14 -7.10
CA ILE A 39 -13.23 -22.83 -6.48
C ILE A 39 -12.56 -22.78 -5.10
N GLU A 40 -12.74 -23.80 -4.27
CA GLU A 40 -12.13 -23.89 -2.95
C GLU A 40 -10.61 -23.81 -3.03
N ALA A 41 -9.98 -24.59 -3.91
CA ALA A 41 -8.54 -24.54 -4.13
C ALA A 41 -8.05 -23.14 -4.56
N ARG A 42 -8.82 -22.43 -5.40
CA ARG A 42 -8.49 -21.05 -5.80
C ARG A 42 -8.63 -20.08 -4.64
N VAL A 43 -9.66 -20.22 -3.80
CA VAL A 43 -9.86 -19.40 -2.61
C VAL A 43 -8.70 -19.58 -1.63
N THR A 44 -8.32 -20.81 -1.31
CA THR A 44 -7.15 -21.09 -0.44
C THR A 44 -5.86 -20.50 -0.99
N SER A 45 -5.64 -20.58 -2.32
CA SER A 45 -4.49 -19.94 -2.96
C SER A 45 -4.52 -18.41 -2.83
N MET A 46 -5.70 -17.80 -2.98
CA MET A 46 -5.88 -16.35 -2.80
C MET A 46 -5.61 -15.92 -1.35
N GLU A 47 -6.09 -16.67 -0.36
CA GLU A 47 -5.82 -16.42 1.07
C GLU A 47 -4.31 -16.42 1.35
N GLY A 48 -3.58 -17.44 0.87
CA GLY A 48 -2.12 -17.50 1.05
C GLY A 48 -1.39 -16.31 0.42
N ARG A 49 -1.86 -15.83 -0.74
CA ARG A 49 -1.32 -14.63 -1.39
C ARG A 49 -1.60 -13.37 -0.59
N ILE A 50 -2.79 -13.24 0.00
CA ILE A 50 -3.17 -12.10 0.86
C ILE A 50 -2.26 -12.06 2.08
N THR A 51 -2.07 -13.17 2.79
CA THR A 51 -1.17 -13.26 3.94
C THR A 51 0.26 -12.85 3.58
N SER A 52 0.77 -13.29 2.42
CA SER A 52 2.10 -12.88 1.93
C SER A 52 2.19 -11.37 1.67
N ILE A 53 1.14 -10.76 1.10
CA ILE A 53 1.08 -9.32 0.86
C ILE A 53 1.06 -8.55 2.18
N GLU A 54 0.28 -8.99 3.17
CA GLU A 54 0.20 -8.37 4.50
C GLU A 54 1.57 -8.37 5.19
N ALA A 55 2.30 -9.49 5.14
CA ALA A 55 3.65 -9.58 5.68
C ALA A 55 4.62 -8.59 5.01
N LYS A 56 4.58 -8.48 3.67
CA LYS A 56 5.39 -7.51 2.92
C LYS A 56 5.04 -6.06 3.27
N ILE A 57 3.76 -5.74 3.43
CA ILE A 57 3.30 -4.40 3.83
C ILE A 57 3.83 -4.07 5.23
N SER A 58 3.79 -5.01 6.16
CA SER A 58 4.33 -4.82 7.51
C SER A 58 5.84 -4.53 7.48
N GLN A 59 6.60 -5.29 6.69
CA GLN A 59 8.03 -5.04 6.49
C GLN A 59 8.32 -3.65 5.91
N VAL A 60 7.57 -3.23 4.90
CA VAL A 60 7.71 -1.90 4.28
C VAL A 60 7.40 -0.79 5.29
N LYS A 61 6.34 -0.94 6.09
CA LYS A 61 6.01 0.02 7.16
C LYS A 61 7.16 0.15 8.17
N GLY A 62 7.75 -0.96 8.59
CA GLY A 62 8.91 -0.96 9.50
C GLY A 62 10.11 -0.22 8.91
N ARG A 63 10.44 -0.46 7.63
CA ARG A 63 11.52 0.24 6.93
C ARG A 63 11.26 1.74 6.80
N LEU A 64 10.02 2.14 6.48
CA LEU A 64 9.64 3.55 6.38
C LEU A 64 9.73 4.26 7.74
N ALA A 65 9.39 3.59 8.84
CA ALA A 65 9.55 4.13 10.18
C ALA A 65 11.03 4.38 10.51
N SER A 66 11.91 3.41 10.22
CA SER A 66 13.37 3.57 10.40
C SER A 66 13.92 4.75 9.60
N LEU A 67 13.57 4.83 8.32
CA LEU A 67 13.97 5.96 7.46
C LEU A 67 13.45 7.30 7.99
N GLY A 68 12.22 7.33 8.51
CA GLY A 68 11.65 8.51 9.17
C GLY A 68 12.51 8.97 10.35
N SER A 69 12.93 8.04 11.22
CA SER A 69 13.82 8.34 12.35
C SER A 69 15.19 8.84 11.91
N GLU A 70 15.80 8.19 10.91
CA GLU A 70 17.10 8.61 10.35
C GLU A 70 17.04 10.02 9.76
N VAL A 71 15.95 10.37 9.05
CA VAL A 71 15.75 11.72 8.51
C VAL A 71 15.62 12.77 9.63
N VAL A 72 14.93 12.45 10.72
CA VAL A 72 14.82 13.35 11.88
C VAL A 72 16.19 13.55 12.52
N GLU A 73 16.97 12.49 12.69
CA GLU A 73 18.34 12.58 13.22
C GLU A 73 19.23 13.43 12.30
N LEU A 74 19.17 13.21 10.98
CA LEU A 74 19.93 13.95 10.00
C LEU A 74 19.56 15.44 10.02
N LYS A 75 18.27 15.78 10.10
CA LYS A 75 17.81 17.17 10.29
C LYS A 75 18.42 17.79 11.54
N GLY A 76 18.44 17.06 12.66
CA GLY A 76 19.08 17.52 13.89
C GLY A 76 20.60 17.74 13.74
N ARG A 77 21.29 16.85 13.02
CA ARG A 77 22.73 16.99 12.72
C ARG A 77 23.01 18.19 11.83
N ILE A 78 22.20 18.41 10.80
CA ILE A 78 22.30 19.57 9.90
C ILE A 78 22.10 20.87 10.70
N GLY A 79 21.07 20.96 11.54
CA GLY A 79 20.85 22.15 12.37
C GLY A 79 22.01 22.45 13.33
N ARG A 80 22.67 21.41 13.88
CA ARG A 80 23.91 21.60 14.66
C ARG A 80 25.06 22.14 13.82
N LEU A 81 25.20 21.64 12.58
CA LEU A 81 26.24 22.10 11.65
C LEU A 81 26.02 23.56 11.22
N GLU A 82 24.77 23.93 10.92
CA GLU A 82 24.37 25.31 10.62
C GLU A 82 24.73 26.26 11.77
N ASN A 83 24.41 25.89 13.01
CA ASN A 83 24.76 26.67 14.19
C ASN A 83 26.27 26.81 14.38
N ALA A 84 27.03 25.73 14.20
CA ALA A 84 28.50 25.76 14.30
C ALA A 84 29.10 26.67 13.21
N PHE A 85 28.58 26.61 11.99
CA PHE A 85 29.02 27.47 10.88
C PHE A 85 28.71 28.95 11.14
N MET A 86 27.53 29.27 11.68
CA MET A 86 27.18 30.63 12.10
C MET A 86 28.17 31.16 13.14
N GLN A 87 28.43 30.40 14.20
CA GLN A 87 29.36 30.80 15.26
C GLN A 87 30.77 31.02 14.73
N PHE A 88 31.27 30.09 13.92
CA PHE A 88 32.59 30.20 13.30
C PHE A 88 32.70 31.43 12.40
N SER A 89 31.70 31.64 11.54
CA SER A 89 31.66 32.80 10.64
C SER A 89 31.62 34.12 11.41
N GLU A 90 30.84 34.18 12.49
CA GLU A 90 30.76 35.36 13.34
C GLU A 90 32.07 35.68 14.06
N VAL A 91 32.77 34.65 14.57
CA VAL A 91 34.09 34.79 15.19
C VAL A 91 35.15 35.22 14.16
N LEU A 92 35.13 34.66 12.96
CA LEU A 92 36.05 35.08 11.90
C LEU A 92 35.83 36.53 11.51
N ILE A 93 34.58 36.93 11.26
CA ILE A 93 34.24 38.30 10.87
C ILE A 93 34.64 39.28 11.96
N SER A 94 34.34 39.00 13.23
CA SER A 94 34.72 39.89 14.34
C SER A 94 36.23 39.99 14.52
N THR A 95 36.97 38.88 14.34
CA THR A 95 38.44 38.88 14.42
C THR A 95 39.06 39.70 13.29
N LEU A 96 38.52 39.61 12.07
CA LEU A 96 39.01 40.35 10.91
C LEU A 96 38.68 41.84 11.00
N GLU A 97 37.53 42.19 11.58
CA GLU A 97 37.16 43.57 11.92
C GLU A 97 38.16 44.19 12.90
N VAL A 98 38.49 43.48 13.99
CA VAL A 98 39.48 43.94 14.99
C VAL A 98 40.88 44.10 14.37
N LYS A 99 41.25 43.25 13.41
CA LYS A 99 42.52 43.35 12.68
C LYS A 99 42.56 44.47 11.62
N GLY A 100 41.45 45.18 11.40
CA GLY A 100 41.35 46.25 10.41
C GLY A 100 41.29 45.76 8.96
N ALA A 101 40.97 44.48 8.72
CA ALA A 101 40.83 43.94 7.36
C ALA A 101 39.53 44.39 6.67
N PHE A 102 38.53 44.81 7.44
CA PHE A 102 37.23 45.30 6.98
C PHE A 102 36.76 46.50 7.81
N THR A 103 35.89 47.32 7.23
CA THR A 103 35.11 48.34 7.93
C THR A 103 33.91 47.71 8.67
N ALA A 104 33.40 48.35 9.73
CA ALA A 104 32.23 47.86 10.48
C ALA A 104 30.99 47.67 9.58
N THR A 105 30.86 48.47 8.52
CA THR A 105 29.80 48.35 7.51
C THR A 105 29.94 47.08 6.66
N GLU A 106 31.15 46.71 6.26
CA GLU A 106 31.40 45.47 5.50
C GLU A 106 31.20 44.24 6.39
N ALA A 107 31.65 44.28 7.64
CA ALA A 107 31.43 43.21 8.62
C ALA A 107 29.93 42.95 8.86
N ALA A 108 29.12 44.01 8.98
CA ALA A 108 27.67 43.89 9.11
C ALA A 108 27.01 43.28 7.87
N ALA A 109 27.46 43.67 6.67
CA ALA A 109 26.98 43.10 5.40
C ALA A 109 27.28 41.59 5.31
N PHE A 110 28.51 41.16 5.66
CA PHE A 110 28.89 39.74 5.65
C PHE A 110 28.08 38.91 6.64
N LYS A 111 27.86 39.39 7.87
CA LYS A 111 27.00 38.71 8.85
C LYS A 111 25.57 38.55 8.32
N GLY A 112 25.05 39.56 7.65
CA GLY A 112 23.74 39.50 6.98
C GLY A 112 23.68 38.43 5.89
N MET A 113 24.68 38.38 5.01
CA MET A 113 24.78 37.38 3.94
C MET A 113 24.83 35.95 4.49
N VAL A 114 25.65 35.70 5.51
CA VAL A 114 25.78 34.36 6.14
C VAL A 114 24.43 33.88 6.68
N ARG A 115 23.65 34.77 7.31
CA ARG A 115 22.32 34.43 7.85
C ARG A 115 21.30 34.10 6.75
N VAL A 116 21.37 34.76 5.59
CA VAL A 116 20.49 34.49 4.44
C VAL A 116 20.83 33.14 3.80
N LEU A 117 22.13 32.82 3.67
CA LEU A 117 22.59 31.63 2.97
C LEU A 117 22.24 30.32 3.68
N LEU A 118 22.09 30.35 5.00
CA LEU A 118 21.73 29.18 5.83
C LEU A 118 20.21 29.02 6.05
N SER A 119 19.38 29.99 5.67
CA SER A 119 17.93 29.88 5.82
C SER A 119 17.32 29.08 4.67
N ILE A 120 17.27 27.75 4.79
CA ILE A 120 16.59 26.90 3.81
C ILE A 120 15.09 26.81 4.18
N PRO A 121 14.16 27.23 3.31
CA PRO A 121 12.73 27.04 3.56
C PRO A 121 12.39 25.54 3.54
N GLY A 122 11.88 25.03 4.65
CA GLY A 122 11.43 23.65 4.76
C GLY A 122 10.30 23.35 3.77
N THR A 123 10.53 22.44 2.83
CA THR A 123 9.53 22.03 1.84
C THR A 123 8.38 21.29 2.52
N ARG A 124 7.14 21.79 2.39
CA ARG A 124 5.91 21.22 2.99
C ARG A 124 5.32 20.02 2.24
N TYR A 125 6.00 19.50 1.21
CA TYR A 125 5.41 18.55 0.27
C TYR A 125 5.36 17.08 0.76
N TYR A 126 6.04 16.74 1.85
CA TYR A 126 6.17 15.34 2.30
C TYR A 126 5.73 15.19 3.77
N THR A 127 4.50 15.57 4.11
CA THR A 127 3.94 15.27 5.44
C THR A 127 3.29 13.88 5.46
N TRP A 128 3.35 13.20 6.61
CA TRP A 128 2.75 11.88 6.82
C TRP A 128 1.22 11.88 6.59
N GLU A 129 0.59 13.05 6.67
CA GLU A 129 -0.84 13.27 6.38
C GLU A 129 -1.15 13.04 4.90
N VAL A 130 -0.29 13.53 4.00
CA VAL A 130 -0.43 13.35 2.54
C VAL A 130 -0.24 11.88 2.15
N TYR A 131 0.72 11.20 2.77
CA TYR A 131 0.92 9.76 2.56
C TYR A 131 -0.24 8.91 3.12
N GLY A 132 -0.74 9.24 4.31
CA GLY A 132 -1.89 8.56 4.92
C GLY A 132 -3.17 8.71 4.08
N GLY A 133 -3.39 9.90 3.53
CA GLY A 133 -4.50 10.17 2.60
C GLY A 133 -4.38 9.36 1.32
N LEU A 134 -3.25 9.45 0.62
CA LEU A 134 -3.02 8.73 -0.65
C LEU A 134 -3.11 7.21 -0.48
N GLY A 135 -2.53 6.66 0.60
CA GLY A 135 -2.61 5.23 0.89
C GLY A 135 -4.05 4.73 1.08
N SER A 136 -4.85 5.50 1.83
CA SER A 136 -6.27 5.18 2.06
C SER A 136 -7.10 5.26 0.77
N TYR A 137 -6.85 6.27 -0.07
CA TYR A 137 -7.50 6.40 -1.36
C TYR A 137 -7.15 5.25 -2.31
N LEU A 138 -5.88 4.84 -2.39
CA LEU A 138 -5.44 3.76 -3.27
C LEU A 138 -5.96 2.37 -2.84
N ILE A 139 -6.04 2.10 -1.54
CA ILE A 139 -6.64 0.87 -1.03
C ILE A 139 -8.14 0.85 -1.34
N ARG A 140 -8.83 1.96 -1.10
CA ARG A 140 -10.28 2.09 -1.30
C ARG A 140 -10.66 1.94 -2.77
N THR A 141 -9.94 2.61 -3.68
CA THR A 141 -10.19 2.47 -5.13
C THR A 141 -9.94 1.05 -5.61
N ARG A 142 -8.87 0.40 -5.14
CA ARG A 142 -8.52 -0.97 -5.53
C ARG A 142 -9.57 -1.99 -5.08
N ILE A 143 -10.05 -1.88 -3.83
CA ILE A 143 -11.14 -2.73 -3.31
C ILE A 143 -12.42 -2.51 -4.12
N ILE A 144 -12.79 -1.26 -4.39
CA ILE A 144 -13.98 -0.92 -5.19
C ILE A 144 -13.88 -1.52 -6.60
N THR A 145 -12.72 -1.38 -7.27
CA THR A 145 -12.53 -1.97 -8.59
C THR A 145 -12.58 -3.49 -8.58
N GLN A 146 -12.01 -4.16 -7.57
CA GLN A 146 -12.12 -5.62 -7.45
C GLN A 146 -13.56 -6.07 -7.22
N TRP A 147 -14.30 -5.35 -6.38
CA TRP A 147 -15.71 -5.67 -6.10
C TRP A 147 -16.58 -5.51 -7.36
N LEU A 148 -16.38 -4.44 -8.13
CA LEU A 148 -17.04 -4.20 -9.42
C LEU A 148 -16.74 -5.25 -10.49
N ILE A 149 -15.55 -5.86 -10.46
CA ILE A 149 -15.17 -6.95 -11.37
C ILE A 149 -15.83 -8.26 -10.95
N LEU A 150 -15.97 -8.50 -9.64
CA LEU A 150 -16.60 -9.71 -9.10
C LEU A 150 -18.14 -9.66 -9.11
N SER A 151 -18.74 -8.47 -9.20
CA SER A 151 -20.20 -8.25 -9.22
C SER A 151 -20.82 -8.23 -10.63
N LYS A 152 -20.03 -8.49 -11.67
CA LYS A 152 -20.49 -8.65 -13.07
C LYS A 152 -20.39 -10.11 -13.48
#